data_AF-A0AAD5Q3N2-F1
#
_entry.id   AF-A0AAD5Q3N2-F1
#
_cell.length_a   1.000
_cell.length_b   1.000
_cell.length_c   1.000
_cell.angle_alpha   90.00
_cell.angle_beta   90.00
_cell.angle_gamma   90.00
#
_symmetry.space_group_name_H-M   'P 1'
#
loop_
_entity.id
_entity.type
_entity.pdbx_description
1 polymer ?
#
loop_
_entity_poly.entity_id
_entity_poly.type
_entity_poly.pdbx_seq_one_letter_code
_entity_poly.pdbx_strand_id
1 'polypeptide(L)'
;MMERSQVLTGVRHGVVPQVALQRFPSEMALVLRMTATDPSERPSTSEIIQQISTLAATPEAVTVRSALEDLRDLQAKLAIAVHQLRDRSQAAQQLELLVSELQDKVQTVGIALA
;
A
#
# COMPACT_ATOMS: atom_id res chain seq x y z
N MET A 1 8.11 14.17 -13.19
CA MET A 1 6.75 13.87 -13.68
C MET A 1 6.73 14.11 -15.18
N MET A 2 6.08 13.25 -15.97
CA MET A 2 5.88 13.52 -17.42
C MET A 2 4.84 14.63 -17.62
N GLU A 3 5.08 15.52 -18.57
CA GLU A 3 4.15 16.59 -18.92
C GLU A 3 2.89 16.03 -19.61
N ARG A 4 1.73 16.61 -19.29
CA ARG A 4 0.42 16.21 -19.83
C ARG A 4 0.38 16.20 -21.38
N SER A 5 1.11 17.10 -22.02
CA SER A 5 1.25 17.19 -23.49
C SER A 5 1.92 15.95 -24.09
N GLN A 6 2.95 15.42 -23.44
CA GLN A 6 3.68 14.23 -23.88
C GLN A 6 2.83 12.98 -23.73
N VAL A 7 2.05 12.89 -22.66
CA VAL A 7 1.08 11.80 -22.43
C VAL A 7 -0.02 11.82 -23.50
N LEU A 8 -0.62 12.98 -23.77
CA LEU A 8 -1.67 13.10 -24.80
C LEU A 8 -1.15 12.83 -26.21
N THR A 9 0.09 13.23 -26.50
CA THR A 9 0.75 12.94 -27.78
C THR A 9 1.07 11.44 -27.91
N GLY A 10 1.53 10.79 -26.84
CA GLY A 10 1.73 9.35 -26.81
C GLY A 10 0.43 8.59 -27.08
N VAL A 11 -0.64 8.95 -26.37
CA VAL A 11 -1.97 8.35 -26.54
C VAL A 11 -2.52 8.54 -27.95
N ARG A 12 -2.28 9.71 -28.59
CA ARG A 12 -2.66 9.94 -29.99
C ARG A 12 -2.03 8.95 -30.97
N HIS A 13 -0.82 8.46 -30.66
CA HIS A 13 -0.10 7.48 -31.48
C HIS A 13 -0.22 6.05 -30.93
N GLY A 14 -1.15 5.79 -30.01
CA GLY A 14 -1.33 4.47 -29.39
C GLY A 14 -0.22 4.09 -28.40
N VAL A 15 0.67 5.01 -28.02
CA VAL A 15 1.72 4.79 -27.04
C VAL A 15 1.16 5.02 -25.64
N VAL A 16 0.74 3.92 -25.01
CA VAL A 16 0.27 3.93 -23.62
C VAL A 16 1.47 3.79 -22.67
N PRO A 17 1.59 4.64 -21.63
CA PRO A 17 2.65 4.49 -20.63
C PRO A 17 2.62 3.10 -19.98
N GLN A 18 3.77 2.44 -19.83
CA GLN A 18 3.86 1.10 -19.22
C GLN A 18 3.24 1.03 -17.82
N VAL A 19 3.36 2.11 -17.04
CA VAL A 19 2.74 2.22 -15.71
C VAL A 19 1.21 2.14 -15.78
N ALA A 20 0.59 2.72 -16.81
CA ALA A 20 -0.85 2.65 -17.00
C ALA A 20 -1.28 1.25 -17.49
N LEU A 21 -0.48 0.60 -18.34
CA LEU A 21 -0.73 -0.78 -18.78
C LEU A 21 -0.70 -1.77 -17.62
N GLN A 22 0.20 -1.60 -16.65
CA GLN A 22 0.24 -2.48 -15.49
C GLN A 22 -0.89 -2.22 -14.49
N ARG A 23 -1.36 -0.98 -14.38
CA ARG A 23 -2.36 -0.59 -13.40
C ARG A 23 -3.80 -0.77 -13.88
N PHE A 24 -4.03 -0.62 -15.19
CA PHE A 24 -5.37 -0.66 -15.81
C PHE A 24 -5.32 -1.45 -17.11
N PRO A 25 -5.00 -2.77 -17.06
CA PRO A 25 -4.72 -3.56 -18.26
C PRO A 25 -5.93 -3.65 -19.20
N SER A 26 -7.14 -3.78 -18.65
CA SER A 26 -8.37 -3.98 -19.42
C SER A 26 -8.84 -2.67 -20.07
N GLU A 27 -8.75 -1.55 -19.36
CA GLU A 27 -9.06 -0.21 -19.85
C GLU A 27 -8.07 0.21 -20.93
N MET A 28 -6.78 -0.03 -20.71
CA MET A 28 -5.76 0.34 -21.67
C MET A 28 -5.83 -0.54 -22.94
N ALA A 29 -6.25 -1.80 -22.84
CA ALA A 29 -6.51 -2.64 -23.99
C ALA A 29 -7.67 -2.12 -24.86
N LEU A 30 -8.73 -1.57 -24.25
CA LEU A 30 -9.80 -0.89 -24.99
C LEU A 30 -9.28 0.39 -25.67
N VAL A 31 -8.51 1.22 -24.96
CA VAL A 31 -7.92 2.45 -25.52
C VAL A 31 -7.00 2.15 -26.72
N LEU A 32 -6.18 1.10 -26.64
CA LEU A 32 -5.31 0.67 -27.75
C LEU A 32 -6.11 0.27 -28.99
N ARG A 33 -7.22 -0.47 -28.81
CA ARG A 33 -8.09 -0.83 -29.95
C ARG A 33 -8.83 0.37 -30.53
N MET A 34 -9.25 1.33 -29.69
CA MET A 34 -9.88 2.57 -30.16
C MET A 34 -8.90 3.48 -30.92
N THR A 35 -7.62 3.41 -30.59
CA THR A 35 -6.53 4.20 -31.21
C THR A 35 -5.77 3.42 -32.29
N ALA A 36 -6.28 2.26 -32.71
CA ALA A 36 -5.68 1.44 -33.76
C ALA A 36 -5.46 2.25 -35.04
N THR A 37 -4.30 2.05 -35.67
CA THR A 37 -3.93 2.75 -36.90
C THR A 37 -4.81 2.30 -38.06
N ASP A 38 -5.16 1.00 -38.09
CA ASP A 38 -6.14 0.45 -39.01
C ASP A 38 -7.58 0.73 -38.50
N PRO A 39 -8.42 1.42 -39.29
CA PRO A 39 -9.81 1.67 -38.92
C PRO A 39 -10.67 0.40 -38.83
N SER A 40 -10.29 -0.70 -39.50
CA SER A 40 -11.03 -1.96 -39.46
C SER A 40 -10.86 -2.72 -38.14
N GLU A 41 -9.79 -2.45 -37.41
CA GLU A 41 -9.51 -3.01 -36.07
C GLU A 41 -10.22 -2.25 -34.95
N ARG A 42 -10.82 -1.10 -35.25
CA ARG A 42 -11.48 -0.26 -34.25
C ARG A 42 -12.82 -0.87 -33.86
N PRO A 43 -13.11 -0.99 -32.56
CA PRO A 43 -14.39 -1.48 -32.09
C PRO A 43 -15.51 -0.51 -32.48
N SER A 44 -16.67 -1.06 -32.74
CA SER A 44 -17.90 -0.30 -32.94
C SER A 44 -18.32 0.42 -31.66
N THR A 45 -19.12 1.47 -31.79
CA THR A 45 -19.66 2.22 -30.65
C THR A 45 -20.43 1.32 -29.66
N SER A 46 -21.18 0.34 -30.17
CA SER A 46 -21.88 -0.65 -29.34
C SER A 46 -20.93 -1.50 -28.50
N GLU A 47 -19.83 -1.96 -29.09
CA GLU A 47 -18.82 -2.77 -28.39
C GLU A 47 -18.07 -1.96 -27.34
N ILE A 48 -17.81 -0.67 -27.62
CA ILE A 48 -17.22 0.27 -26.66
C ILE A 48 -18.15 0.44 -25.46
N ILE A 49 -19.43 0.72 -25.68
CA ILE A 49 -20.42 0.92 -24.60
C ILE A 49 -20.55 -0.36 -23.76
N GLN A 50 -20.60 -1.52 -24.40
CA GLN A 50 -20.69 -2.80 -23.71
C GLN A 50 -19.47 -3.05 -22.82
N GLN A 51 -18.26 -2.86 -23.35
CA GLN A 51 -17.03 -3.06 -22.59
C GLN A 51 -16.88 -2.05 -21.45
N ILE A 52 -17.22 -0.78 -21.65
CA ILE A 52 -17.22 0.22 -20.58
C ILE A 52 -18.22 -0.17 -19.47
N SER A 53 -19.39 -0.67 -19.85
CA SER A 53 -20.40 -1.12 -18.89
C SER A 53 -19.93 -2.33 -18.09
N THR A 54 -19.19 -3.26 -18.72
CA THR A 54 -18.56 -4.40 -18.04
C THR A 54 -17.44 -3.94 -17.11
N LEU A 55 -16.58 -3.02 -17.54
CA LEU A 55 -15.50 -2.45 -16.73
C LEU A 55 -16.02 -1.67 -15.51
N ALA A 56 -17.14 -0.96 -15.67
CA ALA A 56 -17.81 -0.25 -14.57
C ALA A 56 -18.51 -1.22 -13.59
N ALA A 57 -18.91 -2.40 -14.06
CA ALA A 57 -19.53 -3.44 -13.24
C ALA A 57 -18.49 -4.30 -12.50
N THR A 58 -17.23 -4.34 -12.95
CA THR A 58 -16.14 -4.99 -12.20
C THR A 58 -15.85 -4.21 -10.92
N PRO A 59 -15.97 -4.84 -9.74
CA PRO A 59 -15.78 -4.17 -8.46
C PRO A 59 -14.28 -4.03 -8.14
N GLU A 60 -13.55 -3.24 -8.92
CA GLU A 60 -12.24 -2.72 -8.53
C GLU A 60 -12.34 -1.38 -7.78
N ALA A 61 -13.56 -0.90 -7.54
CA ALA A 61 -13.75 0.09 -6.52
C ALA A 61 -13.46 -0.58 -5.18
N VAL A 62 -12.27 -0.33 -4.62
CA VAL A 62 -12.06 -0.33 -3.18
C VAL A 62 -13.22 0.46 -2.60
N THR A 63 -14.26 -0.26 -2.18
CA THR A 63 -15.45 0.40 -1.65
C THR A 63 -14.99 1.10 -0.38
N VAL A 64 -15.53 2.29 -0.12
CA VAL A 64 -15.25 3.03 1.13
C VAL A 64 -15.41 2.11 2.34
N ARG A 65 -16.34 1.15 2.27
CA ARG A 65 -16.52 0.08 3.25
C ARG A 65 -15.27 -0.81 3.41
N SER A 66 -14.76 -1.41 2.34
CA SER A 66 -13.55 -2.25 2.40
C SER A 66 -12.32 -1.48 2.91
N ALA A 67 -12.12 -0.22 2.48
CA ALA A 67 -11.04 0.60 2.98
C ALA A 67 -11.17 0.92 4.48
N LEU A 68 -12.40 1.13 4.98
CA LEU A 68 -12.65 1.34 6.40
C LEU A 68 -12.42 0.07 7.22
N GLU A 69 -12.71 -1.10 6.67
CA GLU A 69 -12.43 -2.39 7.31
C GLU A 69 -10.92 -2.62 7.40
N ASP A 70 -10.16 -2.40 6.31
CA ASP A 70 -8.70 -2.50 6.31
C ASP A 70 -8.04 -1.52 7.31
N LEU A 71 -8.56 -0.29 7.41
CA LEU A 71 -8.07 0.70 8.38
C LEU A 71 -8.35 0.28 9.83
N ARG A 72 -9.50 -0.33 10.10
CA ARG A 72 -9.83 -0.86 11.44
C ARG A 72 -8.92 -2.02 11.82
N ASP A 73 -8.63 -2.92 10.89
CA ASP A 73 -7.72 -4.04 11.12
C ASP A 73 -6.29 -3.55 11.37
N LEU A 74 -5.83 -2.54 10.63
CA LEU A 74 -4.54 -1.90 10.88
C LEU A 74 -4.50 -1.20 12.24
N GLN A 75 -5.57 -0.52 12.64
CA GLN A 75 -5.67 0.11 13.96
C GLN A 75 -5.59 -0.92 15.10
N ALA A 76 -6.27 -2.06 14.95
CA ALA A 76 -6.22 -3.16 15.92
C ALA A 76 -4.80 -3.75 16.05
N LYS A 77 -4.13 -4.01 14.92
CA LYS A 77 -2.74 -4.50 14.90
C LYS A 77 -1.79 -3.50 15.55
N LEU A 78 -1.95 -2.21 15.27
CA LEU A 78 -1.13 -1.16 15.87
C LEU A 78 -1.33 -1.08 17.39
N ALA A 79 -2.57 -1.16 17.87
CA ALA A 79 -2.86 -1.13 19.29
C ALA A 79 -2.18 -2.29 20.04
N ILE A 80 -2.21 -3.50 19.46
CA ILE A 80 -1.51 -4.67 20.02
C ILE A 80 0.00 -4.44 20.05
N ALA A 81 0.59 -3.94 18.95
CA ALA A 81 2.03 -3.68 18.87
C ALA A 81 2.49 -2.62 19.89
N VAL A 82 1.71 -1.55 20.05
CA VAL A 82 1.98 -0.50 21.05
C VAL A 82 1.92 -1.06 22.47
N HIS A 83 0.94 -1.91 22.77
CA HIS A 83 0.83 -2.55 24.09
C HIS A 83 2.05 -3.43 24.39
N GLN A 84 2.43 -4.31 23.45
CA GLN A 84 3.61 -5.17 23.58
C GLN A 84 4.90 -4.38 23.79
N LEU A 85 5.05 -3.24 23.11
CA LEU A 85 6.24 -2.39 23.23
C LEU A 85 6.29 -1.69 24.59
N ARG A 86 5.14 -1.29 25.14
CA ARG A 86 5.03 -0.73 26.49
C ARG A 86 5.37 -1.78 27.55
N ASP A 87 4.89 -3.01 27.41
CA ASP A 87 5.19 -4.10 28.33
C ASP A 87 6.69 -4.43 28.32
N ARG A 88 7.30 -4.48 27.12
CA ARG A 88 8.76 -4.64 26.98
C ARG A 88 9.54 -3.50 27.62
N SER A 89 9.06 -2.26 27.49
CA SER A 89 9.68 -1.10 28.13
C SER A 89 9.61 -1.17 29.65
N GLN A 90 8.50 -1.65 30.22
CA GLN A 90 8.38 -1.83 31.68
C GLN A 90 9.30 -2.95 32.18
N ALA A 91 9.40 -4.06 31.45
CA ALA A 91 10.31 -5.15 31.78
C ALA A 91 11.78 -4.69 31.74
N ALA A 92 12.15 -3.86 30.76
CA ALA A 92 13.49 -3.28 30.67
C ALA A 92 13.82 -2.39 31.89
N GLN A 93 12.87 -1.53 32.31
CA GLN A 93 13.04 -0.70 33.50
C GLN A 93 13.19 -1.52 34.80
N GLN A 94 12.43 -2.60 34.95
CA GLN A 94 12.59 -3.51 36.09
C GLN A 94 13.96 -4.20 36.11
N LEU A 95 14.46 -4.60 34.94
CA LEU A 95 15.80 -5.17 34.82
C LEU A 95 16.89 -4.17 35.16
N GLU A 96 16.78 -2.91 34.73
CA GLU A 96 17.72 -1.85 35.11
C GLU A 96 17.76 -1.62 36.62
N LEU A 97 16.60 -1.61 37.29
CA LEU A 97 16.52 -1.51 38.74
C LEU A 97 17.18 -2.71 39.43
N LEU A 98 16.91 -3.93 38.96
CA LEU A 98 17.52 -5.15 39.50
C LEU A 98 19.04 -5.17 39.29
N VAL A 99 19.52 -4.67 38.14
CA VAL A 99 20.96 -4.53 37.87
C VAL A 99 21.60 -3.52 38.82
N SER A 100 20.95 -2.36 39.06
CA SER A 100 21.42 -1.37 40.02
C SER A 100 21.48 -1.95 41.44
N GLU A 101 20.43 -2.65 41.87
CA GLU A 101 20.40 -3.27 43.21
C GLU A 101 21.47 -4.36 43.35
N LEU A 102 21.72 -5.13 42.29
CA LEU A 102 22.78 -6.13 42.26
C LEU A 102 24.17 -5.46 42.36
N GLN A 103 24.39 -4.36 41.64
CA GLN A 103 25.64 -3.60 41.72
C GLN A 103 25.89 -3.06 43.13
N ASP A 104 24.88 -2.48 43.78
CA ASP A 104 24.99 -1.99 45.16
C ASP A 104 25.35 -3.12 46.14
N LYS A 105 24.71 -4.29 46.00
CA LYS A 105 25.02 -5.47 46.84
C LYS A 105 26.44 -5.99 46.60
N VAL A 106 26.87 -6.09 45.34
CA VAL A 106 28.24 -6.51 44.99
C VAL A 106 29.26 -5.54 45.57
N GLN A 107 29.01 -4.24 45.48
CA GLN A 107 29.91 -3.22 46.03
C GLN A 107 29.97 -3.30 47.57
N THR A 108 28.84 -3.51 48.22
CA THR A 108 28.77 -3.71 49.68
C THR A 108 29.58 -4.93 50.12
N VAL A 109 29.46 -6.06 49.40
CA VAL A 109 30.24 -7.27 49.68
C VAL A 109 31.72 -7.05 49.40
N GLY A 110 32.08 -6.34 48.33
CA GLY A 110 33.46 -5.98 48.02
C GLY A 110 34.12 -5.12 49.11
N ILE A 111 33.38 -4.18 49.69
CA ILE A 111 33.85 -3.38 50.83
C ILE A 111 34.02 -4.25 52.08
N ALA A 112 33.13 -5.22 52.33
CA ALA A 112 33.20 -6.11 53.48
C ALA A 112 34.34 -7.15 53.40
N LEU A 113 34.89 -7.39 52.21
CA LEU A 113 35.99 -8.33 51.96
C LEU A 113 37.38 -7.66 51.89
N ALA A 114 37.45 -6.33 51.91
CA ALA A 114 38.68 -5.53 51.89
C ALA A 114 39.11 -5.12 53.30
#